data_AF-A0A1B9Y8A0-F1
#
_entry.id   AF-A0A1B9Y8A0-F1
#
_cell.length_a   1.000
_cell.length_b   1.000
_cell.length_c   1.000
_cell.angle_alpha   90.00
_cell.angle_beta   90.00
_cell.angle_gamma   90.00
#
_symmetry.space_group_name_H-M   'P 1'
#
loop_
_entity.id
_entity.type
_entity.pdbx_description
1 polymer ?
#
loop_
_entity_poly.entity_id
_entity_poly.type
_entity_poly.pdbx_seq_one_letter_code
_entity_poly.pdbx_strand_id
1 'polypeptide(L)'
;MLRKLIHIIFLPCSEATLLMEKRNAEKISSKENWKLSLHLKICKWCRAYKQKLEILDDILKRKIAQENSTKINDSEIQSFKDKMIKNLDI
;
A
#
# COMPACT_ATOMS: atom_id res chain seq x y z
N MET A 1 -9.01 35.14 -19.38
CA MET A 1 -9.40 34.52 -18.08
C MET A 1 -9.55 32.98 -18.14
N LEU A 2 -9.82 32.37 -19.31
CA LEU A 2 -9.91 30.90 -19.44
C LEU A 2 -8.67 30.11 -18.95
N ARG A 3 -7.44 30.60 -19.20
CA ARG A 3 -6.20 29.92 -18.76
C ARG A 3 -6.11 29.68 -17.24
N LYS A 4 -6.70 30.56 -16.41
CA LYS A 4 -6.68 30.42 -14.95
C LYS A 4 -7.67 29.35 -14.46
N LEU A 5 -8.76 29.11 -15.19
CA LEU A 5 -9.77 28.11 -14.85
C LEU A 5 -9.35 26.69 -15.26
N ILE A 6 -8.51 26.56 -16.28
CA ILE A 6 -8.01 25.24 -16.72
C ILE A 6 -7.27 24.56 -15.57
N HIS A 7 -6.43 25.26 -14.82
CA HIS A 7 -5.71 24.70 -13.66
C HIS A 7 -6.59 24.40 -12.45
N ILE A 8 -7.78 25.01 -12.35
CA ILE A 8 -8.76 24.73 -11.28
C ILE A 8 -9.56 23.46 -11.60
N ILE A 9 -9.79 23.18 -12.89
CA ILE A 9 -10.53 22.00 -13.36
C ILE A 9 -9.58 20.82 -13.58
N PHE A 10 -8.34 21.09 -13.97
CA PHE A 10 -7.33 20.09 -14.29
C PHE A 10 -6.59 19.66 -13.03
N LEU A 11 -6.83 18.42 -12.60
CA LEU A 11 -6.12 17.79 -11.49
C LEU A 11 -4.60 17.86 -11.72
N PRO A 12 -3.82 18.60 -10.92
CA PRO A 12 -2.37 18.65 -11.08
C PRO A 12 -1.74 17.30 -10.74
N CYS A 13 -0.59 16.99 -11.34
CA CYS A 13 0.07 15.70 -11.13
C CYS A 13 0.45 15.46 -9.66
N SER A 14 0.79 16.51 -8.91
CA SER A 14 1.09 16.45 -7.47
C SER A 14 -0.13 16.09 -6.61
N GLU A 15 -1.33 16.50 -7.03
CA GLU A 15 -2.58 16.10 -6.37
C GLU A 15 -3.01 14.70 -6.83
N ALA A 16 -2.71 14.35 -8.09
CA ALA A 16 -2.97 13.00 -8.59
C ALA A 16 -2.22 11.94 -7.78
N THR A 17 -0.96 12.16 -7.41
CA THR A 17 -0.22 11.23 -6.54
C THR A 17 -0.86 11.09 -5.16
N LEU A 18 -1.30 12.20 -4.54
CA LEU A 18 -2.04 12.16 -3.28
C LEU A 18 -3.35 11.37 -3.40
N LEU A 19 -4.10 11.56 -4.48
CA LEU A 19 -5.33 10.79 -4.71
C LEU A 19 -5.03 9.31 -4.97
N MET A 20 -3.89 8.94 -5.57
CA MET A 20 -3.48 7.54 -5.70
C MET A 20 -3.25 6.90 -4.33
N GLU A 21 -2.56 7.58 -3.41
CA GLU A 21 -2.36 7.08 -2.04
C GLU A 21 -3.70 6.94 -1.30
N LYS A 22 -4.60 7.93 -1.43
CA LYS A 22 -5.96 7.84 -0.87
C LYS A 22 -6.72 6.63 -1.42
N ARG A 23 -6.58 6.34 -2.72
CA ARG A 23 -7.23 5.18 -3.37
C ARG A 23 -6.66 3.88 -2.83
N ASN A 24 -5.34 3.77 -2.68
CA ASN A 24 -4.69 2.58 -2.12
C ASN A 24 -5.07 2.34 -0.65
N ALA A 25 -5.27 3.42 0.11
CA ALA A 25 -5.74 3.37 1.49
C ALA A 25 -7.26 3.20 1.64
N GLU A 26 -8.00 3.00 0.53
CA GLU A 26 -9.47 2.88 0.49
C GLU A 26 -10.23 4.09 1.07
N LYS A 27 -9.58 5.27 1.11
CA LYS A 27 -10.11 6.53 1.68
C LYS A 27 -10.48 7.56 0.62
N ILE A 28 -10.55 7.16 -0.65
CA ILE A 28 -10.88 8.06 -1.77
C ILE A 28 -12.40 8.20 -1.93
N SER A 29 -12.89 9.43 -2.09
CA SER A 29 -14.30 9.65 -2.46
C SER A 29 -14.56 9.34 -3.93
N SER A 30 -15.81 9.01 -4.29
CA SER A 30 -16.19 8.71 -5.67
C SER A 30 -15.85 9.83 -6.67
N LYS A 31 -15.97 11.09 -6.23
CA LYS A 31 -15.66 12.28 -7.05
C LYS A 31 -14.15 12.40 -7.32
N GLU A 32 -13.33 12.24 -6.27
CA GLU A 32 -11.88 12.22 -6.40
C GLU A 32 -11.44 11.04 -7.27
N ASN A 33 -12.06 9.88 -7.07
CA ASN A 33 -11.78 8.66 -7.81
C ASN A 33 -12.02 8.84 -9.32
N TRP A 34 -13.13 9.45 -9.70
CA TRP A 34 -13.45 9.73 -11.10
C TRP A 34 -12.46 10.73 -11.72
N LYS A 35 -12.14 11.83 -11.01
CA LYS A 35 -11.14 12.81 -11.47
C LYS A 35 -9.76 12.18 -11.68
N LEU A 36 -9.31 11.37 -10.73
CA LEU A 36 -8.03 10.66 -10.82
C LEU A 36 -8.01 9.69 -12.01
N SER A 37 -9.09 8.94 -12.21
CA SER A 37 -9.22 8.02 -13.35
C SER A 37 -9.16 8.75 -14.69
N LEU A 38 -9.76 9.93 -14.82
CA LEU A 38 -9.63 10.77 -16.01
C LEU A 38 -8.18 11.24 -16.21
N HIS A 39 -7.53 11.74 -15.16
CA HIS A 39 -6.15 12.21 -15.21
C HIS A 39 -5.18 11.10 -15.67
N LEU A 40 -5.33 9.88 -15.16
CA LEU A 40 -4.50 8.72 -15.52
C LEU A 40 -4.65 8.28 -16.99
N LYS A 41 -5.76 8.61 -17.65
CA LYS A 41 -5.94 8.38 -19.10
C LYS A 41 -5.08 9.34 -19.93
N ILE A 42 -4.82 10.55 -19.42
CA ILE A 42 -4.15 11.63 -20.14
C ILE A 42 -2.65 11.69 -19.80
N CYS A 43 -2.28 11.58 -18.53
CA CYS A 43 -0.90 11.75 -18.08
C CYS A 43 -0.13 10.43 -18.03
N LYS A 44 0.78 10.24 -19.01
CA LYS A 44 1.65 9.05 -19.07
C LYS A 44 2.56 8.88 -17.85
N TRP A 45 3.04 9.97 -17.27
CA TRP A 45 3.95 9.95 -16.12
C TRP A 45 3.26 9.49 -14.86
N CYS A 46 2.05 9.99 -14.60
CA CYS A 46 1.22 9.53 -13.49
C CYS A 46 0.82 8.05 -13.63
N ARG A 47 0.63 7.56 -14.87
CA ARG A 47 0.41 6.12 -15.11
C ARG A 47 1.64 5.28 -14.78
N ALA A 48 2.83 5.71 -15.20
CA ALA A 48 4.08 5.04 -14.85
C ALA A 48 4.36 5.09 -13.34
N TYR A 49 4.06 6.22 -12.68
CA TYR A 49 4.15 6.34 -11.22
C TYR A 49 3.19 5.36 -10.53
N LYS A 50 1.92 5.29 -10.98
CA LYS A 50 0.92 4.34 -10.45
C LYS A 50 1.43 2.90 -10.50
N GLN A 51 2.04 2.47 -11.60
CA GLN A 51 2.61 1.12 -11.70
C GLN A 51 3.70 0.88 -10.66
N LYS A 52 4.61 1.84 -10.46
CA LYS A 52 5.66 1.74 -9.42
C LYS A 52 5.06 1.65 -8.03
N LEU A 53 4.03 2.44 -7.76
CA LEU A 53 3.31 2.45 -6.49
C LEU A 53 2.63 1.11 -6.21
N GLU A 54 1.94 0.54 -7.20
CA GLU A 54 1.27 -0.77 -7.09
C GLU A 54 2.25 -1.91 -6.82
N ILE A 55 3.43 -1.89 -7.46
CA ILE A 55 4.49 -2.87 -7.19
C ILE A 55 5.00 -2.74 -5.74
N LEU A 56 5.26 -1.52 -5.28
CA LEU A 56 5.73 -1.28 -3.93
C LEU A 56 4.71 -1.76 -2.88
N ASP A 57 3.43 -1.45 -3.10
CA ASP A 57 2.33 -1.86 -2.22
C ASP A 57 2.19 -3.39 -2.14
N ASP A 58 2.31 -4.10 -3.28
CA ASP A 58 2.29 -5.57 -3.30
C ASP A 58 3.47 -6.18 -2.51
N ILE A 59 4.68 -5.65 -2.70
CA ILE A 59 5.87 -6.12 -1.96
C ILE A 59 5.67 -5.93 -0.45
N LEU A 60 5.18 -4.77 -0.02
CA LEU A 60 4.94 -4.49 1.39
C LEU A 60 3.85 -5.40 1.97
N LYS A 61 2.74 -5.58 1.26
CA LYS A 61 1.65 -6.48 1.67
C LYS A 61 2.14 -7.92 1.82
N ARG A 62 2.96 -8.42 0.89
CA ARG A 62 3.55 -9.77 0.99
C ARG A 62 4.47 -9.90 2.20
N LYS A 63 5.31 -8.90 2.48
CA LYS A 63 6.21 -8.93 3.64
C LYS A 63 5.45 -8.97 4.96
N ILE A 64 4.41 -8.14 5.09
CA ILE A 64 3.53 -8.13 6.26
C ILE A 64 2.79 -9.46 6.39
N ALA A 65 2.27 -10.02 5.30
CA ALA A 65 1.61 -11.32 5.31
C ALA A 65 2.56 -12.45 5.72
N GLN A 66 3.82 -12.41 5.28
CA GLN A 66 4.85 -13.37 5.67
C GLN A 66 5.16 -13.29 7.17
N GLU A 67 5.33 -12.08 7.72
CA GLU A 67 5.54 -11.88 9.17
C GLU A 67 4.32 -12.33 10.01
N ASN A 68 3.10 -12.18 9.49
CA ASN A 68 1.90 -12.69 10.17
C ASN A 68 1.72 -14.22 10.04
N SER A 69 2.33 -14.83 9.02
CA SER A 69 2.32 -16.29 8.82
C SER A 69 3.34 -17.00 9.71
N THR A 70 4.36 -16.30 10.21
CA THR A 70 5.19 -16.75 11.33
C THR A 70 4.44 -16.57 12.65
N LYS A 71 3.27 -17.21 12.78
CA LYS A 71 2.74 -17.53 14.11
C LYS A 71 3.74 -18.50 14.72
N ILE A 72 4.48 -18.04 15.73
CA ILE A 72 5.26 -18.93 16.57
C ILE A 72 4.30 -20.02 17.03
N ASN A 73 4.57 -21.26 16.62
CA ASN A 73 3.68 -22.36 16.95
C ASN A 73 3.80 -22.61 18.46
N ASP A 74 2.69 -22.62 19.18
CA ASP A 74 2.69 -22.91 20.62
C ASP A 74 3.36 -24.26 20.93
N SER A 75 3.30 -25.22 19.99
CA SER A 75 4.03 -26.49 20.12
C SER A 75 5.55 -26.34 19.98
N GLU A 76 6.03 -25.40 19.16
CA GLU A 76 7.46 -25.09 19.07
C GLU A 76 7.95 -24.47 20.38
N ILE A 77 7.18 -23.55 20.96
CA ILE A 77 7.48 -22.95 22.27
C ILE A 77 7.55 -24.03 23.36
N GLN A 78 6.60 -24.97 23.37
CA GLN A 78 6.64 -26.05 24.36
C GLN A 78 7.80 -27.01 24.15
N SER A 79 8.08 -27.41 22.90
CA SER A 79 9.23 -28.27 22.61
C SER A 79 10.57 -27.63 23.02
N PHE A 80 10.66 -26.30 22.96
CA PHE A 80 11.82 -25.55 23.41
C PHE A 80 11.91 -25.52 24.95
N LYS A 81 10.79 -25.28 25.65
CA LYS A 81 10.72 -25.34 27.12
C LYS A 81 11.09 -26.71 27.65
N ASP A 82 10.55 -27.78 27.05
CA ASP A 82 10.83 -29.16 27.45
C ASP A 82 12.32 -29.50 27.26
N LYS A 83 12.94 -29.04 26.18
CA LYS A 83 14.39 -29.16 25.98
C LYS A 83 15.19 -28.40 27.02
N MET A 84 14.78 -27.18 27.38
CA MET A 84 15.47 -26.40 28.41
C MET A 84 15.40 -27.08 29.78
N ILE A 85 14.22 -27.56 30.18
CA ILE A 85 14.01 -28.29 31.44
C ILE A 85 14.87 -29.57 31.47
N LYS A 86 14.88 -30.33 30.37
CA LYS A 86 15.68 -31.56 30.27
C LYS A 86 17.20 -31.33 30.37
N ASN A 87 17.70 -30.15 29.96
CA ASN A 87 19.11 -29.80 30.09
C ASN A 87 19.48 -29.19 31.45
N LEU A 88 18.48 -28.85 32.29
CA LEU A 88 18.70 -28.27 33.62
C LEU A 88 18.72 -29.33 34.74
N ASP A 89 18.50 -30.61 34.41
CA ASP A 89 18.59 -31.78 35.31
C ASP A 89 17.95 -31.53 36.71
N ILE A 90 16.71 -31.05 36.71
CA ILE A 90 15.80 -31.01 37.87
C ILE A 90 14.89 -32.24 37.84
#